data_AF-A0A6P1VMQ9-F1
#
_entry.id   AF-A0A6P1VMQ9-F1
#
_cell.length_a   1.000
_cell.length_b   1.000
_cell.length_c   1.000
_cell.angle_alpha   90.00
_cell.angle_beta   90.00
_cell.angle_gamma   90.00
#
_symmetry.space_group_name_H-M   'P 1'
#
loop_
_entity.id
_entity.type
_entity.pdbx_description
1 polymer ?
#
loop_
_entity_poly.entity_id
_entity_poly.type
_entity_poly.pdbx_seq_one_letter_code
_entity_poly.pdbx_strand_id
1 'polypeptide(L)'
;MLKLVSISCLLLLGSLLVNFRQTDSWLGTWTGEHPEGVTYTIQVADQYRGMNLCELHAEGIQTFYRLECWATGTSSLLKVYYRSTKEGAFYAKDRVKINEPLLILKREKGKVIWQWQQVFDGKLVMRKKQSSKD
;
A
#
# COMPACT_ATOMS: atom_id res chain seq x y z
N MET A 1 3.46 -49.79 23.19
CA MET A 1 3.76 -48.86 22.08
C MET A 1 2.55 -47.97 21.90
N LEU A 2 2.52 -46.84 22.61
CA LEU A 2 1.38 -45.93 22.63
C LEU A 2 1.90 -44.50 22.42
N LYS A 3 1.21 -43.74 21.58
CA LYS A 3 1.17 -42.27 21.52
C LYS A 3 2.38 -41.55 20.88
N LEU A 4 2.38 -41.48 19.55
CA LEU A 4 3.20 -40.54 18.78
C LEU A 4 2.41 -39.82 17.67
N VAL A 5 1.07 -39.82 17.73
CA VAL A 5 0.21 -39.33 16.64
C VAL A 5 -0.44 -37.96 16.94
N SER A 6 -0.30 -37.41 18.14
CA SER A 6 -1.12 -36.25 18.55
C SER A 6 -0.49 -34.85 18.36
N ILE A 7 0.73 -34.71 17.84
CA ILE A 7 1.40 -33.39 17.75
C ILE A 7 1.22 -32.73 16.36
N SER A 8 1.02 -33.51 15.30
CA SER A 8 0.94 -32.96 13.93
C SER A 8 -0.34 -32.16 13.63
N CYS A 9 -1.42 -32.36 14.40
CA CYS A 9 -2.70 -31.69 14.15
C CYS A 9 -2.78 -30.26 14.72
N LEU A 10 -1.94 -29.92 15.71
CA LEU A 10 -1.90 -28.59 16.33
C LEU A 10 -1.09 -27.56 15.51
N LEU A 11 -0.16 -28.02 14.67
CA LEU A 11 0.65 -27.14 13.82
C LEU A 11 -0.10 -26.64 12.56
N LEU A 12 -1.12 -27.37 12.11
CA LEU A 12 -1.89 -26.99 10.91
C LEU A 12 -2.88 -25.84 11.17
N LEU A 13 -3.44 -25.74 12.38
CA LEU A 13 -4.37 -24.68 12.76
C LEU A 13 -3.68 -23.31 12.97
N GLY A 14 -2.39 -23.29 13.30
CA GLY A 14 -1.64 -22.03 13.50
C GLY A 14 -1.33 -21.28 12.21
N SER A 15 -1.30 -21.97 11.06
CA SER A 15 -0.90 -21.37 9.77
C SER A 15 -1.99 -20.53 9.10
N LEU A 16 -3.27 -20.77 9.42
CA LEU A 16 -4.40 -20.05 8.81
C LEU A 16 -4.60 -18.63 9.36
N LEU A 17 -4.12 -18.35 10.58
CA LEU A 17 -4.24 -17.03 11.21
C LEU A 17 -3.15 -16.03 10.76
N VAL A 18 -2.09 -16.51 10.10
CA VAL A 18 -0.93 -15.66 9.72
C VAL A 18 -1.20 -14.84 8.45
N ASN A 19 -2.14 -15.26 7.60
CA ASN A 19 -2.39 -14.58 6.33
C ASN A 19 -3.22 -13.29 6.47
N PHE A 20 -4.00 -13.14 7.53
CA PHE A 20 -4.94 -12.02 7.65
C PHE A 20 -4.29 -10.70 8.12
N ARG A 21 -3.08 -10.71 8.70
CA ARG A 21 -2.43 -9.51 9.27
C ARG A 21 -1.21 -9.01 8.52
N GLN A 22 -0.97 -9.51 7.31
CA GLN A 22 0.29 -9.25 6.60
C GLN A 22 0.51 -7.77 6.28
N THR A 23 -0.56 -6.98 6.13
CA THR A 23 -0.48 -5.57 5.76
C THR A 23 -0.77 -4.58 6.89
N ASP A 24 -1.08 -5.03 8.11
CA ASP A 24 -1.47 -4.16 9.25
C ASP A 24 -0.43 -3.08 9.54
N SER A 25 0.86 -3.39 9.35
CA SER A 25 1.96 -2.44 9.56
C SER A 25 1.93 -1.23 8.61
N TRP A 26 1.17 -1.32 7.52
CA TRP A 26 1.00 -0.29 6.51
C TRP A 26 -0.19 0.62 6.77
N LEU A 27 -1.10 0.27 7.70
CA LEU A 27 -2.26 1.08 8.01
C LEU A 27 -1.89 2.51 8.42
N GLY A 28 -2.69 3.47 7.98
CA GLY A 28 -2.51 4.91 8.24
C GLY A 28 -2.03 5.70 7.02
N THR A 29 -1.61 6.94 7.27
CA THR A 29 -1.17 7.86 6.22
C THR A 29 0.33 7.80 6.04
N TRP A 30 0.77 7.69 4.79
CA TRP A 30 2.17 7.84 4.39
C TRP A 30 2.29 9.02 3.45
N THR A 31 3.30 9.86 3.65
CA THR A 31 3.53 11.05 2.82
C THR A 31 5.00 11.18 2.45
N GLY A 32 5.28 11.76 1.29
CA GLY A 32 6.62 12.16 0.90
C GLY A 32 6.59 13.16 -0.25
N GLU A 33 7.68 13.91 -0.38
CA GLU A 33 7.78 15.02 -1.31
C GLU A 33 8.74 14.66 -2.45
N HIS A 34 8.30 14.88 -3.69
CA HIS A 34 9.14 14.77 -4.87
C HIS A 34 9.96 16.05 -5.05
N PRO A 35 11.21 15.98 -5.56
CA PRO A 35 12.04 17.18 -5.77
C PRO A 35 11.41 18.29 -6.63
N GLU A 36 10.41 17.95 -7.43
CA GLU A 36 9.64 18.89 -8.27
C GLU A 36 8.51 19.61 -7.49
N GLY A 37 8.46 19.46 -6.16
CA GLY A 37 7.50 20.16 -5.31
C GLY A 37 6.10 19.54 -5.31
N VAL A 38 5.98 18.26 -5.63
CA VAL A 38 4.73 17.49 -5.54
C VAL A 38 4.76 16.64 -4.27
N THR A 39 3.78 16.84 -3.40
CA THR A 39 3.55 16.00 -2.22
C THR A 39 2.67 14.83 -2.60
N TYR A 40 3.17 13.62 -2.37
CA TYR A 40 2.44 12.38 -2.55
C TYR A 40 2.02 11.81 -1.20
N THR A 41 0.73 11.48 -1.08
CA THR A 41 0.15 10.90 0.12
C THR A 41 -0.63 9.64 -0.24
N ILE A 42 -0.50 8.59 0.58
CA ILE A 42 -1.36 7.41 0.51
C ILE A 42 -1.94 7.12 1.91
N GLN A 43 -3.26 7.05 1.98
CA GLN A 43 -3.98 6.56 3.13
C GLN A 43 -4.30 5.09 2.93
N VAL A 44 -3.76 4.23 3.79
CA VAL A 44 -4.08 2.79 3.79
C VAL A 44 -5.07 2.52 4.92
N ALA A 45 -6.28 2.12 4.56
CA ALA A 45 -7.33 1.75 5.48
C ALA A 45 -7.38 0.23 5.68
N ASP A 46 -8.27 -0.21 6.57
CA ASP A 46 -8.45 -1.62 6.88
C ASP A 46 -8.90 -2.44 5.66
N GLN A 47 -8.83 -3.76 5.79
CA GLN A 47 -9.09 -4.70 4.72
C GLN A 47 -10.59 -4.83 4.43
N TYR A 48 -10.92 -4.89 3.14
CA TYR A 48 -12.18 -5.36 2.61
C TYR A 48 -11.90 -6.54 1.69
N ARG A 49 -12.43 -7.73 2.04
CA ARG A 49 -12.24 -8.98 1.28
C ARG A 49 -10.75 -9.33 1.03
N GLY A 50 -9.91 -9.16 2.04
CA GLY A 50 -8.47 -9.50 1.99
C GLY A 50 -7.58 -8.48 1.27
N MET A 51 -8.11 -7.29 0.94
CA MET A 51 -7.35 -6.19 0.34
C MET A 51 -7.56 -4.91 1.15
N ASN A 52 -6.50 -4.15 1.42
CA ASN A 52 -6.66 -2.83 2.02
C ASN A 52 -7.30 -1.88 1.03
N LEU A 53 -8.32 -1.15 1.48
CA LEU A 53 -8.77 0.04 0.74
C LEU A 53 -7.73 1.14 0.91
N CYS A 54 -7.45 1.89 -0.14
CA CYS A 54 -6.58 3.04 -0.04
C CYS A 54 -7.04 4.23 -0.87
N GLU A 55 -6.56 5.40 -0.48
CA GLU A 55 -6.71 6.63 -1.25
C GLU A 55 -5.33 7.24 -1.46
N LEU A 56 -5.04 7.58 -2.70
CA LEU A 56 -3.81 8.23 -3.10
C LEU A 56 -4.12 9.68 -3.45
N HIS A 57 -3.32 10.60 -2.94
CA HIS A 57 -3.39 12.02 -3.25
C HIS A 57 -2.03 12.52 -3.74
N ALA A 58 -2.01 13.27 -4.84
CA ALA A 58 -0.85 14.02 -5.28
C ALA A 58 -1.23 15.49 -5.38
N GLU A 59 -0.43 16.37 -4.78
CA GLU A 59 -0.68 17.80 -4.69
C GLU A 59 0.61 18.59 -4.90
N GLY A 60 0.57 19.54 -5.83
CA GLY A 60 1.64 20.47 -6.16
C GLY A 60 1.10 21.57 -7.07
N ILE A 61 1.95 22.55 -7.42
CA ILE A 61 1.53 23.75 -8.18
C ILE A 61 0.82 23.40 -9.50
N GLN A 62 1.28 22.36 -10.20
CA GLN A 62 0.73 21.92 -11.49
C GLN A 62 0.13 20.51 -11.45
N THR A 63 0.00 19.89 -10.27
CA THR A 63 -0.44 18.50 -10.14
C THR A 63 -1.44 18.39 -9.01
N PHE A 64 -2.65 17.94 -9.34
CA PHE A 64 -3.66 17.60 -8.35
C PHE A 64 -4.48 16.41 -8.83
N TYR A 65 -4.41 15.30 -8.08
CA TYR A 65 -5.29 14.16 -8.31
C TYR A 65 -5.51 13.31 -7.06
N ARG A 66 -6.71 12.76 -6.94
CA ARG A 66 -7.10 11.79 -5.92
C ARG A 66 -7.60 10.51 -6.55
N LEU A 67 -6.99 9.39 -6.19
CA LEU A 67 -7.30 8.07 -6.74
C LEU A 67 -7.81 7.16 -5.62
N GLU A 68 -8.80 6.37 -5.95
CA GLU A 68 -9.12 5.18 -5.17
C GLU A 68 -8.21 4.05 -5.59
N CYS A 69 -7.76 3.29 -4.61
CA CYS A 69 -6.91 2.15 -4.83
C CYS A 69 -7.25 0.99 -3.90
N TRP A 70 -6.72 -0.16 -4.25
CA TRP A 70 -6.63 -1.32 -3.38
C TRP A 70 -5.18 -1.70 -3.18
N ALA A 71 -4.86 -2.30 -2.04
CA ALA A 71 -3.51 -2.74 -1.76
C ALA A 71 -3.48 -4.14 -1.16
N THR A 72 -2.42 -4.88 -1.51
CA THR A 72 -2.12 -6.20 -0.97
C THR A 72 -0.61 -6.37 -0.85
N GLY A 73 -0.16 -7.24 0.06
CA GLY A 73 1.24 -7.52 0.22
C GLY A 73 1.59 -8.08 1.58
N THR A 74 2.83 -7.86 1.98
CA THR A 74 3.44 -8.34 3.22
C THR A 74 3.83 -7.17 4.12
N SER A 75 4.41 -7.45 5.28
CA SER A 75 4.88 -6.41 6.20
C SER A 75 6.02 -5.56 5.63
N SER A 76 6.74 -6.06 4.63
CA SER A 76 7.89 -5.40 3.99
C SER A 76 7.59 -4.82 2.61
N LEU A 77 6.49 -5.22 1.97
CA LEU A 77 6.14 -4.81 0.62
C LEU A 77 4.62 -4.66 0.47
N LEU A 78 4.16 -3.51 0.00
CA LEU A 78 2.77 -3.22 -0.30
C LEU A 78 2.63 -2.88 -1.78
N LYS A 79 1.88 -3.69 -2.53
CA LYS A 79 1.52 -3.40 -3.92
C LYS A 79 0.20 -2.66 -3.93
N VAL A 80 0.15 -1.54 -4.64
CA VAL A 80 -1.03 -0.67 -4.71
C VAL A 80 -1.54 -0.67 -6.15
N TYR A 81 -2.84 -0.90 -6.33
CA TYR A 81 -3.51 -1.05 -7.61
C TYR A 81 -4.55 0.05 -7.79
N TYR A 82 -4.63 0.58 -9.00
CA TYR A 82 -5.63 1.59 -9.34
C TYR A 82 -7.05 1.00 -9.33
N ARG A 83 -8.01 1.76 -8.80
CA ARG A 83 -9.44 1.45 -8.90
C ARG A 83 -10.18 2.49 -9.74
N SER A 84 -10.07 3.75 -9.35
CA SER A 84 -10.79 4.85 -9.99
C SER A 84 -10.11 6.19 -9.68
N THR A 85 -10.45 7.22 -10.45
CA THR A 85 -10.09 8.62 -10.15
C THR A 85 -11.29 9.28 -9.48
N LYS A 86 -11.11 9.80 -8.26
CA LYS A 86 -12.15 10.57 -7.55
C LYS A 86 -12.18 12.02 -8.04
N GLU A 87 -11.01 12.64 -8.01
CA GLU A 87 -10.84 14.08 -8.26
C GLU A 87 -9.52 14.30 -8.99
N GLY A 88 -9.42 15.43 -9.68
CA GLY A 88 -8.22 15.83 -10.42
C GLY A 88 -8.39 15.77 -11.93
N ALA A 89 -7.87 16.81 -12.58
CA ALA A 89 -7.75 16.85 -14.02
C ALA A 89 -6.43 16.21 -14.47
N PHE A 90 -6.40 15.63 -15.67
CA PHE A 90 -5.17 15.16 -16.34
C PHE A 90 -4.46 13.93 -15.77
N TYR A 91 -5.03 13.20 -14.81
CA TYR A 91 -4.50 11.87 -14.52
C TYR A 91 -4.68 10.95 -15.74
N ALA A 92 -3.59 10.37 -16.24
CA ALA A 92 -3.57 9.57 -17.47
C ALA A 92 -4.18 8.16 -17.26
N LYS A 93 -5.46 8.11 -16.85
CA LYS A 93 -6.19 6.89 -16.53
C LYS A 93 -6.14 5.85 -17.65
N ASP A 94 -6.16 6.28 -18.91
CA ASP A 94 -6.19 5.40 -20.08
C ASP A 94 -4.84 4.67 -20.30
N ARG A 95 -3.78 5.11 -19.62
CA ARG A 95 -2.46 4.44 -19.62
C ARG A 95 -2.30 3.44 -18.47
N VAL A 96 -3.28 3.35 -17.58
CA VAL A 96 -3.21 2.48 -16.40
C VAL A 96 -3.68 1.08 -16.75
N LYS A 97 -2.88 0.08 -16.40
CA LYS A 97 -3.27 -1.32 -16.47
C LYS A 97 -3.79 -1.75 -15.11
N ILE A 98 -5.10 -1.94 -15.00
CA ILE A 98 -5.80 -2.21 -13.74
C ILE A 98 -5.32 -3.47 -12.99
N ASN A 99 -4.75 -4.45 -13.71
CA ASN A 99 -4.28 -5.71 -13.14
C ASN A 99 -2.79 -5.69 -12.74
N GLU A 100 -2.09 -4.58 -13.02
CA GLU A 100 -0.70 -4.40 -12.63
C GLU A 100 -0.64 -3.36 -11.48
N PRO A 101 0.34 -3.43 -10.56
CA PRO A 101 0.47 -2.42 -9.51
C PRO A 101 0.73 -1.04 -10.13
N LEU A 102 0.05 -0.01 -9.63
CA LEU A 102 0.34 1.39 -9.98
C LEU A 102 1.68 1.82 -9.37
N LEU A 103 1.93 1.40 -8.13
CA LEU A 103 3.12 1.70 -7.35
C LEU A 103 3.34 0.60 -6.30
N ILE A 104 4.55 0.59 -5.74
CA ILE A 104 4.94 -0.30 -4.64
C ILE A 104 5.51 0.55 -3.52
N LEU A 105 5.06 0.30 -2.28
CA LEU A 105 5.77 0.73 -1.08
C LEU A 105 6.62 -0.44 -0.58
N LYS A 106 7.90 -0.17 -0.29
CA LYS A 106 8.85 -1.19 0.17
C LYS A 106 9.68 -0.66 1.32
N ARG A 107 9.90 -1.49 2.34
CA ARG A 107 10.85 -1.21 3.42
C ARG A 107 12.25 -1.58 2.97
N GLU A 108 13.15 -0.61 2.88
CA GLU A 108 14.55 -0.82 2.51
C GLU A 108 15.46 0.01 3.42
N LYS A 109 16.44 -0.64 4.06
CA LYS A 109 17.46 0.02 4.90
C LYS A 109 16.86 0.99 5.93
N GLY A 110 15.77 0.58 6.58
CA GLY A 110 15.06 1.37 7.60
C GLY A 110 14.17 2.50 7.05
N LYS A 111 14.06 2.66 5.74
CA LYS A 111 13.19 3.65 5.08
C LYS A 111 12.03 2.97 4.38
N VAL A 112 10.94 3.69 4.16
CA VAL A 112 9.88 3.29 3.25
C VAL A 112 10.09 4.00 1.92
N ILE A 113 10.20 3.23 0.85
CA ILE A 113 10.36 3.73 -0.51
C ILE A 113 9.05 3.50 -1.24
N TRP A 114 8.49 4.55 -1.81
CA TRP A 114 7.47 4.45 -2.85
C TRP A 114 8.18 4.41 -4.19
N GLN A 115 7.76 3.50 -5.07
CA GLN A 115 8.26 3.39 -6.43
C GLN A 115 7.08 3.23 -7.39
N TRP A 116 6.95 4.14 -8.35
CA TRP A 116 5.96 3.99 -9.42
C TRP A 116 6.31 2.80 -10.30
N GLN A 117 5.28 2.11 -10.78
CA GLN A 117 5.41 0.96 -11.68
C GLN A 117 4.79 1.24 -13.06
N GLN A 118 3.96 2.28 -13.15
CA GLN A 118 3.24 2.67 -14.36
C GLN A 118 3.06 4.19 -14.39
N VAL A 119 2.76 4.71 -15.59
CA VAL A 119 2.44 6.11 -15.91
C VAL A 119 3.61 7.08 -15.71
N PHE A 120 4.31 6.97 -14.59
CA PHE A 120 5.45 7.78 -14.18
C PHE A 120 6.63 6.87 -13.79
N ASP A 121 7.82 7.44 -13.87
CA ASP A 121 9.05 6.82 -13.39
C ASP A 121 9.52 7.51 -12.11
N GLY A 122 10.24 6.77 -11.27
CA GLY A 122 10.94 7.33 -10.12
C GLY A 122 10.68 6.62 -8.81
N LYS A 123 11.21 7.20 -7.74
CA LYS A 123 11.00 6.74 -6.38
C LYS A 123 11.09 7.90 -5.41
N LEU A 124 10.42 7.77 -4.26
CA LEU A 124 10.50 8.77 -3.21
C LEU A 124 10.48 8.12 -1.82
N VAL A 125 11.03 8.82 -0.83
CA VAL A 125 11.07 8.34 0.55
C VAL A 125 9.80 8.76 1.27
N MET A 126 9.05 7.78 1.75
CA MET A 126 7.82 7.99 2.50
C MET A 126 8.08 8.07 4.00
N ARG A 127 7.29 8.88 4.68
CA ARG A 127 7.21 8.97 6.15
C ARG A 127 5.78 8.69 6.58
N LYS A 128 5.62 7.98 7.68
CA LYS A 128 4.31 7.79 8.29
C LYS A 128 3.89 9.10 8.96
N LYS A 129 2.72 9.64 8.60
CA LYS A 129 2.14 10.77 9.32
C LYS A 129 1.73 10.26 10.70
N GLN A 130 2.21 10.89 11.77
CA GLN A 130 1.70 10.59 13.10
C GLN A 130 0.24 11.07 13.16
N SER A 131 -0.65 10.20 13.60
CA SER A 131 -2.00 10.60 13.99
C SER A 131 -1.85 11.65 15.08
N SER A 132 -2.38 12.87 14.89
CA SER A 132 -2.60 13.76 16.03
C SER A 132 -3.52 13.00 16.98
N LYS A 133 -3.05 12.77 18.20
CA LYS A 133 -3.95 12.42 19.29
C LYS A 133 -4.60 13.73 19.70
N ASP A 134 -5.72 14.04 19.07
CA ASP A 134 -6.64 15.05 19.56
C ASP A 134 -7.61 14.39 20.56
#